data_AF-A0A3D2R3Q5-F1
#
_entry.id   AF-A0A3D2R3Q5-F1
#
_cell.length_a   1.000
_cell.length_b   1.000
_cell.length_c   1.000
_cell.angle_alpha   90.00
_cell.angle_beta   90.00
_cell.angle_gamma   90.00
#
_symmetry.space_group_name_H-M   'P 1'
#
loop_
_entity.id
_entity.type
_entity.pdbx_description
1 polymer ?
#
loop_
_entity_poly.entity_id
_entity_poly.type
_entity_poly.pdbx_seq_one_letter_code
_entity_poly.pdbx_strand_id
1 'polypeptide(L)'
;MHRLFIVLLFFTTITSAEELTFHEFTEGNFFSNIDPSYLELKAKCRKNYDDNNQIKFYEIILFSKGGNVFDFNKVLKSNLVGRENLKKPFYTFTVWNWFNALAIKTPNHEFMTNTSQESMRRNELISEGLFNEIIRLGEFQVYFHYLLDNSKSVGNFKIVNPGDLIDCLT
;
A
#
# COMPACT_ATOMS: atom_id res chain seq x y z
N MET A 1 -62.51 -20.70 -0.88
CA MET A 1 -61.50 -19.64 -1.11
C MET A 1 -60.11 -20.24 -0.91
N HIS A 2 -59.43 -20.63 -1.99
CA HIS A 2 -58.06 -21.15 -1.91
C HIS A 2 -57.09 -19.97 -2.07
N ARG A 3 -56.27 -19.72 -1.04
CA ARG A 3 -55.20 -18.73 -1.09
C ARG A 3 -53.98 -19.39 -1.73
N LEU A 4 -53.70 -19.01 -2.97
CA LEU A 4 -52.48 -19.39 -3.68
C LEU A 4 -51.31 -18.61 -3.08
N PHE A 5 -50.43 -19.28 -2.33
CA PHE A 5 -49.16 -18.69 -1.88
C PHE A 5 -48.15 -18.82 -3.02
N ILE A 6 -47.85 -17.72 -3.70
CA ILE A 6 -46.75 -17.64 -4.67
C ILE A 6 -45.49 -17.30 -3.88
N VAL A 7 -44.61 -18.28 -3.69
CA VAL A 7 -43.26 -18.05 -3.16
C VAL A 7 -42.37 -17.63 -4.32
N LEU A 8 -42.03 -16.34 -4.39
CA LEU A 8 -40.98 -15.85 -5.29
C LEU A 8 -39.62 -16.31 -4.77
N LEU A 9 -39.04 -17.33 -5.40
CA LEU A 9 -37.62 -17.68 -5.23
C LEU A 9 -36.78 -16.63 -5.96
N PHE A 10 -36.29 -15.63 -5.23
CA PHE A 10 -35.21 -14.77 -5.72
C PHE A 10 -33.93 -15.59 -5.75
N PHE A 11 -33.54 -16.06 -6.94
CA PHE A 11 -32.20 -16.56 -7.20
C PHE A 11 -31.24 -15.37 -7.13
N THR A 12 -30.63 -15.15 -5.97
CA THR A 12 -29.49 -14.24 -5.86
C THR A 12 -28.29 -14.92 -6.50
N THR A 13 -27.96 -14.52 -7.72
CA THR A 13 -26.65 -14.82 -8.30
C THR A 13 -25.61 -14.13 -7.43
N ILE A 14 -24.91 -14.90 -6.60
CA ILE A 14 -23.71 -14.43 -5.91
C ILE A 14 -22.67 -14.22 -7.00
N THR A 15 -22.62 -13.00 -7.53
CA THR A 15 -21.52 -12.57 -8.40
C THR A 15 -20.31 -12.40 -7.49
N SER A 16 -19.47 -13.42 -7.43
CA SER A 16 -18.11 -13.25 -6.92
C SER A 16 -17.41 -12.29 -7.89
N ALA A 17 -17.23 -11.05 -7.47
CA ALA A 17 -16.44 -10.09 -8.23
C ALA A 17 -15.04 -10.68 -8.43
N GLU A 18 -14.63 -10.88 -9.69
CA GLU A 18 -13.27 -11.30 -10.00
C GLU A 18 -12.28 -10.28 -9.43
N GLU A 19 -11.23 -10.78 -8.79
CA GLU A 19 -10.18 -9.95 -8.22
C GLU A 19 -9.40 -9.30 -9.36
N LEU A 20 -9.49 -7.97 -9.47
CA LEU A 20 -8.82 -7.18 -10.49
C LEU A 20 -7.30 -7.38 -10.42
N THR A 21 -6.68 -7.84 -11.50
CA THR A 21 -5.24 -8.03 -11.59
C THR A 21 -4.49 -6.70 -11.76
N PHE A 22 -3.19 -6.68 -11.46
CA PHE A 22 -2.33 -5.50 -11.65
C PHE A 22 -2.41 -4.97 -13.09
N HIS A 23 -2.35 -5.86 -14.09
CA HIS A 23 -2.35 -5.49 -15.49
C HIS A 23 -3.71 -4.91 -15.92
N GLU A 24 -4.81 -5.54 -15.54
CA GLU A 24 -6.15 -5.00 -15.81
C GLU A 24 -6.37 -3.64 -15.14
N PHE A 25 -5.84 -3.44 -13.94
CA PHE A 25 -5.92 -2.16 -13.26
C PHE A 25 -5.10 -1.06 -13.96
N THR A 26 -3.87 -1.37 -14.35
CA THR A 26 -2.93 -0.37 -14.87
C THR A 26 -3.11 -0.06 -16.35
N GLU A 27 -3.46 -1.05 -17.18
CA GLU A 27 -3.66 -0.87 -18.62
C GLU A 27 -5.12 -0.63 -19.00
N GLY A 28 -6.06 -1.14 -18.20
CA GLY A 28 -7.49 -0.96 -18.42
C GLY A 28 -8.02 0.42 -18.01
N ASN A 29 -7.17 1.31 -17.48
CA ASN A 29 -7.57 2.62 -16.97
C ASN A 29 -6.70 3.76 -17.51
N PHE A 30 -7.29 4.94 -17.63
CA PHE A 30 -6.55 6.18 -17.86
C PHE A 30 -6.12 6.81 -16.53
N PHE A 31 -4.83 7.10 -16.38
CA PHE A 31 -4.25 7.74 -15.20
C PHE A 31 -3.70 9.13 -15.56
N SER A 32 -4.06 10.13 -14.77
CA SER A 32 -3.45 11.46 -14.88
C SER A 32 -2.09 11.48 -14.19
N ASN A 33 -1.10 12.15 -14.78
CA ASN A 33 0.20 12.29 -14.13
C ASN A 33 0.08 13.17 -12.88
N ILE A 34 0.69 12.72 -11.79
CA ILE A 34 0.90 13.54 -10.60
C ILE A 34 1.83 14.71 -10.95
N ASP A 35 1.56 15.88 -10.38
CA ASP A 35 2.42 17.06 -10.54
C ASP A 35 3.87 16.71 -10.12
N PRO A 36 4.86 16.92 -11.01
CA PRO A 36 6.25 16.55 -10.76
C PRO A 36 6.83 17.09 -9.45
N SER A 37 6.35 18.25 -8.98
CA SER A 37 6.80 18.86 -7.73
C SER A 37 6.44 18.05 -6.47
N TYR A 38 5.59 17.02 -6.59
CA TYR A 38 5.28 16.09 -5.51
C TYR A 38 6.01 14.75 -5.60
N LEU A 39 6.69 14.46 -6.71
CA LEU A 39 7.30 13.15 -6.97
C LEU A 39 8.65 12.95 -6.28
N GLU A 40 9.27 14.02 -5.81
CA GLU A 40 10.47 13.94 -4.97
C GLU A 40 10.11 13.66 -3.51
N LEU A 41 10.71 12.61 -2.97
CA LEU A 41 10.49 12.13 -1.61
C LEU A 41 11.75 12.29 -0.78
N LYS A 42 11.63 12.94 0.37
CA LYS A 42 12.66 12.93 1.41
C LYS A 42 12.38 11.83 2.40
N ALA A 43 13.30 10.89 2.55
CA ALA A 43 13.21 9.83 3.53
C ALA A 43 13.63 10.29 4.93
N LYS A 44 13.00 9.72 5.96
CA LYS A 44 13.49 9.70 7.34
C LYS A 44 13.35 8.29 7.89
N CYS A 45 14.40 7.80 8.53
CA CYS A 45 14.39 6.52 9.22
C CYS A 45 14.09 6.68 10.72
N ARG A 46 13.36 5.73 11.29
CA ARG A 46 13.17 5.56 12.74
C ARG A 46 13.35 4.09 13.12
N LYS A 47 14.13 3.85 14.18
CA LYS A 47 14.25 2.55 14.83
C LYS A 47 13.34 2.57 16.06
N ASN A 48 12.39 1.63 16.12
CA ASN A 48 11.48 1.51 17.26
C ASN A 48 11.92 0.34 18.14
N TYR A 49 11.95 0.52 19.45
CA TYR A 49 12.47 -0.45 20.42
C TYR A 49 11.36 -0.99 21.33
N ASP A 50 11.54 -2.20 21.86
CA ASP A 50 10.69 -2.77 22.92
C ASP A 50 11.20 -2.39 24.31
N ASP A 51 10.46 -2.78 25.34
CA ASP A 51 10.78 -2.48 26.74
C ASP A 51 12.13 -3.09 27.18
N ASN A 52 12.66 -4.07 26.42
CA ASN A 52 13.98 -4.67 26.62
C ASN A 52 15.06 -4.03 25.74
N ASN A 53 14.78 -2.85 25.15
CA ASN A 53 15.66 -2.12 24.25
C ASN A 53 16.07 -2.91 22.98
N GLN A 54 15.25 -3.87 22.54
CA GLN A 54 15.47 -4.60 21.30
C GLN A 54 14.63 -3.98 20.18
N ILE A 55 15.16 -3.93 18.96
CA ILE A 55 14.46 -3.32 17.82
C ILE A 55 13.20 -4.14 17.50
N LYS A 56 12.05 -3.46 17.47
CA LYS A 56 10.74 -4.00 17.05
C LYS A 56 10.50 -3.82 15.57
N PHE A 57 10.77 -2.64 15.03
CA PHE A 57 10.61 -2.37 13.60
C PHE A 57 11.45 -1.19 13.16
N TYR A 58 11.87 -1.24 11.89
CA TYR A 58 12.42 -0.11 11.16
C TYR A 58 11.28 0.56 10.40
N GLU A 59 11.13 1.86 10.58
CA GLU A 59 10.13 2.70 9.91
C GLU A 59 10.84 3.69 9.01
N ILE A 60 10.46 3.71 7.74
CA ILE A 60 10.97 4.61 6.71
C ILE A 60 9.79 5.49 6.30
N ILE A 61 9.86 6.76 6.63
CA ILE A 61 8.81 7.74 6.35
C ILE A 61 9.26 8.60 5.18
N LEU A 62 8.43 8.68 4.14
CA LEU A 62 8.72 9.42 2.92
C LEU A 62 7.85 10.66 2.85
N PHE A 63 8.50 11.82 2.80
CA PHE A 63 7.86 13.13 2.80
C PHE A 63 7.92 13.79 1.43
N SER A 64 6.84 14.43 1.01
CA SER A 64 6.79 15.34 -0.13
C SER A 64 6.26 16.70 0.31
N LYS A 65 6.94 17.78 -0.07
CA LYS A 65 6.60 19.16 0.33
C LYS A 65 6.29 19.34 1.84
N GLY A 66 7.00 18.59 2.69
CA GLY A 66 6.83 18.63 4.15
C GLY A 66 5.67 17.78 4.70
N GLY A 67 4.83 17.20 3.86
CA GLY A 67 3.78 16.25 4.25
C GLY A 67 4.25 14.79 4.17
N ASN A 68 3.75 13.92 5.06
CA ASN A 68 3.97 12.48 4.97
C ASN A 68 3.13 11.90 3.82
N VAL A 69 3.77 11.13 2.93
CA VAL A 69 3.12 10.49 1.80
C VAL A 69 3.07 8.98 1.98
N PHE A 70 4.21 8.37 2.34
CA PHE A 70 4.34 6.91 2.46
C PHE A 70 5.11 6.51 3.71
N ASP A 71 4.70 5.42 4.34
CA ASP A 71 5.53 4.74 5.34
C ASP A 71 5.85 3.31 4.87
N PHE A 72 7.12 2.93 4.88
CA PHE A 72 7.58 1.57 4.66
C PHE A 72 8.11 1.01 5.97
N ASN A 73 7.69 -0.19 6.35
CA ASN A 73 8.12 -0.80 7.61
C ASN A 73 8.69 -2.20 7.41
N LYS A 74 9.82 -2.48 8.07
CA LYS A 74 10.33 -3.83 8.31
C LYS A 74 10.06 -4.20 9.76
N VAL A 75 9.12 -5.12 9.98
CA VAL A 75 8.64 -5.47 11.31
C VAL A 75 9.32 -6.73 11.81
N LEU A 76 10.13 -6.61 12.86
CA LEU A 76 10.85 -7.71 13.51
C LEU A 76 10.06 -8.32 14.67
N LYS A 77 9.35 -7.46 15.42
CA LYS A 77 8.49 -7.83 16.54
C LYS A 77 7.25 -6.95 16.55
N SER A 78 6.09 -7.57 16.71
CA SER A 78 4.82 -6.87 16.68
C SER A 78 3.77 -7.69 17.43
N ASN A 79 2.94 -6.96 18.17
CA ASN A 79 1.64 -7.40 18.70
C ASN A 79 0.50 -6.67 17.96
N LEU A 80 0.74 -6.27 16.70
CA LEU A 80 -0.29 -5.67 15.87
C LEU A 80 -1.44 -6.65 15.75
N VAL A 81 -2.62 -6.18 16.16
CA VAL A 81 -3.86 -6.97 16.17
C VAL A 81 -4.13 -7.49 14.76
N GLY A 82 -4.34 -8.80 14.63
CA GLY A 82 -4.59 -9.48 13.35
C GLY A 82 -3.33 -9.81 12.53
N ARG A 83 -2.13 -9.58 13.09
CA ARG A 83 -0.83 -9.90 12.45
C ARG A 83 0.12 -10.68 13.35
N GLU A 84 -0.40 -11.27 14.42
CA GLU A 84 0.36 -11.98 15.44
C GLU A 84 1.06 -13.22 14.86
N ASN A 85 0.39 -13.87 13.90
CA ASN A 85 0.83 -15.13 13.29
C ASN A 85 1.70 -14.96 12.03
N LEU A 86 1.98 -13.72 11.61
CA LEU A 86 2.85 -13.50 10.45
C LEU A 86 4.29 -13.91 10.77
N LYS A 87 4.92 -14.63 9.85
CA LYS A 87 6.36 -14.93 9.91
C LYS A 87 7.13 -13.61 9.90
N LYS A 88 8.04 -13.46 10.87
CA LYS A 88 8.89 -12.28 11.01
C LYS A 88 10.26 -12.51 10.31
N PRO A 89 10.86 -11.48 9.69
CA PRO A 89 10.28 -10.16 9.50
C PRO A 89 9.16 -10.17 8.45
N PHE A 90 8.19 -9.26 8.61
CA PHE A 90 7.23 -8.95 7.55
C PHE A 90 7.29 -7.47 7.20
N TYR A 91 6.84 -7.14 5.99
CA TYR A 91 7.01 -5.82 5.39
C TYR A 91 5.66 -5.17 5.15
N THR A 92 5.57 -3.87 5.39
CA THR A 92 4.32 -3.14 5.19
C THR A 92 4.54 -1.84 4.46
N PHE A 93 3.52 -1.43 3.72
CA PHE A 93 3.42 -0.14 3.06
C PHE A 93 2.19 0.62 3.57
N THR A 94 2.35 1.89 3.91
CA THR A 94 1.26 2.76 4.35
C THR A 94 1.10 3.99 3.48
N VAL A 95 -0.17 4.34 3.23
CA VAL A 95 -0.61 5.59 2.61
C VAL A 95 -1.68 6.26 3.46
N TRP A 96 -1.78 7.58 3.31
CA TRP A 96 -2.66 8.45 4.10
C TRP A 96 -3.73 9.11 3.22
N ASN A 97 -4.59 8.29 2.58
CA ASN A 97 -5.76 8.75 1.84
C ASN A 97 -6.76 7.59 1.64
N TRP A 98 -7.93 7.91 1.09
CA TRP A 98 -8.95 6.92 0.73
C TRP A 98 -8.79 6.47 -0.72
N PHE A 99 -8.58 5.18 -0.93
CA PHE A 99 -8.37 4.56 -2.23
C PHE A 99 -9.33 3.39 -2.44
N ASN A 100 -9.91 3.32 -3.64
CA ASN A 100 -10.53 2.11 -4.16
C ASN A 100 -9.46 1.05 -4.41
N ALA A 101 -8.40 1.44 -5.12
CA ALA A 101 -7.28 0.57 -5.44
C ALA A 101 -5.96 1.36 -5.45
N LEU A 102 -4.89 0.62 -5.20
CA LEU A 102 -3.53 1.12 -5.19
C LEU A 102 -2.64 0.05 -5.81
N ALA A 103 -1.71 0.45 -6.66
CA ALA A 103 -0.68 -0.44 -7.16
C ALA A 103 0.71 0.21 -7.11
N ILE A 104 1.74 -0.60 -6.89
CA ILE A 104 3.15 -0.19 -6.84
C ILE A 104 3.91 -1.05 -7.85
N LYS A 105 4.80 -0.42 -8.60
CA LYS A 105 5.66 -1.08 -9.58
C LYS A 105 7.11 -0.63 -9.42
N THR A 106 7.99 -1.62 -9.40
CA THR A 106 9.42 -1.48 -9.60
C THR A 106 9.80 -2.30 -10.84
N PRO A 107 11.08 -2.32 -11.29
CA PRO A 107 11.47 -3.10 -12.45
C PRO A 107 11.15 -4.60 -12.33
N ASN A 108 11.28 -5.18 -11.14
CA ASN A 108 11.14 -6.63 -10.93
C ASN A 108 9.94 -7.04 -10.06
N HIS A 109 9.22 -6.07 -9.47
CA HIS A 109 8.12 -6.37 -8.56
C HIS A 109 6.90 -5.51 -8.85
N GLU A 110 5.74 -6.15 -8.75
CA GLU A 110 4.43 -5.53 -8.81
C GLU A 110 3.66 -5.86 -7.54
N PHE A 111 2.86 -4.91 -7.08
CA PHE A 111 1.95 -5.07 -5.97
C PHE A 111 0.68 -4.32 -6.29
N MET A 112 -0.46 -4.91 -5.94
CA MET A 112 -1.76 -4.25 -6.03
C MET A 112 -2.61 -4.63 -4.83
N THR A 113 -3.44 -3.70 -4.41
CA THR A 113 -4.48 -3.93 -3.42
C THR A 113 -5.74 -3.18 -3.83
N ASN A 114 -6.88 -3.83 -3.63
CA ASN A 114 -8.23 -3.27 -3.76
C ASN A 114 -9.05 -3.56 -2.49
N THR A 115 -8.38 -3.91 -1.39
CA THR A 115 -9.01 -4.13 -0.09
C THR A 115 -9.80 -2.90 0.35
N SER A 116 -10.96 -3.13 0.96
CA SER A 116 -11.78 -2.04 1.49
C SER A 116 -11.07 -1.34 2.64
N GLN A 117 -11.14 -0.01 2.66
CA GLN A 117 -10.56 0.80 3.71
C GLN A 117 -11.60 1.17 4.77
N GLU A 118 -11.26 0.93 6.03
CA GLU A 118 -12.03 1.39 7.19
C GLU A 118 -11.52 2.73 7.73
N SER A 119 -10.30 3.12 7.35
CA SER A 119 -9.67 4.38 7.76
C SER A 119 -8.85 4.99 6.63
N MET A 120 -8.58 6.30 6.77
CA MET A 120 -7.72 7.04 5.85
C MET A 120 -6.28 6.54 5.84
N ARG A 121 -5.83 5.89 6.92
CA ARG A 121 -4.54 5.20 6.96
C ARG A 121 -4.74 3.78 6.41
N ARG A 122 -4.23 3.52 5.21
CA ARG A 122 -4.13 2.17 4.66
C ARG A 122 -2.79 1.57 5.07
N ASN A 123 -2.75 0.33 5.53
CA ASN A 123 -1.50 -0.38 5.78
C ASN A 123 -1.58 -1.78 5.18
N GLU A 124 -0.77 -2.01 4.16
CA GLU A 124 -0.77 -3.23 3.38
C GLU A 124 0.46 -4.07 3.67
N LEU A 125 0.33 -5.39 3.57
CA LEU A 125 1.47 -6.29 3.53
C LEU A 125 2.08 -6.25 2.12
N ILE A 126 3.39 -6.12 2.05
CA ILE A 126 4.13 -6.16 0.78
C ILE A 126 5.22 -7.23 0.85
N SER A 127 5.71 -7.65 -0.31
CA SER A 127 6.81 -8.61 -0.38
C SER A 127 8.13 -7.98 0.08
N GLU A 128 9.02 -8.82 0.61
CA GLU A 128 10.40 -8.43 0.92
C GLU A 128 11.14 -7.91 -0.31
N GLY A 129 10.93 -8.55 -1.48
CA GLY A 129 11.54 -8.15 -2.74
C GLY A 129 11.16 -6.73 -3.15
N LEU A 130 9.86 -6.41 -3.12
CA LEU A 130 9.38 -5.06 -3.42
C LEU A 130 9.97 -4.03 -2.46
N PHE A 131 9.91 -4.30 -1.14
CA PHE A 131 10.48 -3.42 -0.13
C PHE A 131 11.97 -3.15 -0.41
N ASN A 132 12.78 -4.21 -0.53
CA ASN A 132 14.22 -4.09 -0.72
C ASN A 132 14.57 -3.40 -2.05
N GLU A 133 13.81 -3.64 -3.12
CA GLU A 133 14.05 -2.98 -4.40
C GLU A 133 13.77 -1.47 -4.34
N ILE A 134 12.69 -1.05 -3.68
CA ILE A 134 12.40 0.38 -3.45
C ILE A 134 13.52 1.05 -2.67
N ILE A 135 14.00 0.43 -1.60
CA ILE A 135 15.11 0.99 -0.80
C ILE A 135 16.40 1.06 -1.61
N ARG A 136 16.72 0.01 -2.37
CA ARG A 136 17.95 -0.09 -3.16
C ARG A 136 17.98 0.91 -4.32
N LEU A 137 16.87 1.05 -5.05
CA LEU A 137 16.80 1.91 -6.23
C LEU A 137 16.46 3.36 -5.85
N GLY A 138 15.73 3.56 -4.75
CA GLY A 138 15.17 4.86 -4.39
C GLY A 138 14.09 5.34 -5.36
N GLU A 139 13.60 4.49 -6.26
CA GLU A 139 12.65 4.86 -7.32
C GLU A 139 11.57 3.79 -7.46
N PHE A 140 10.32 4.23 -7.61
CA PHE A 140 9.17 3.35 -7.77
C PHE A 140 7.98 4.10 -8.35
N GLN A 141 7.15 3.40 -9.11
CA GLN A 141 5.93 3.95 -9.68
C GLN A 141 4.73 3.56 -8.81
N VAL A 142 3.81 4.50 -8.59
CA VAL A 142 2.57 4.24 -7.86
C VAL A 142 1.38 4.67 -8.70
N TYR A 143 0.37 3.80 -8.73
CA TYR A 143 -0.93 4.02 -9.35
C TYR A 143 -1.97 4.15 -8.25
N PHE A 144 -2.73 5.24 -8.27
CA PHE A 144 -3.79 5.52 -7.33
C PHE A 144 -5.13 5.53 -8.02
N HIS A 145 -6.12 4.90 -7.41
CA HIS A 145 -7.53 5.11 -7.71
C HIS A 145 -8.21 5.57 -6.44
N TYR A 146 -8.52 6.86 -6.37
CA TYR A 146 -9.06 7.50 -5.18
C TYR A 146 -10.53 7.12 -4.96
N LEU A 147 -10.92 6.93 -3.70
CA LEU A 147 -12.28 6.54 -3.34
C LEU A 147 -13.26 7.72 -3.46
N LEU A 148 -12.85 8.92 -3.01
CA LEU A 148 -13.77 10.04 -2.80
C LEU A 148 -14.23 10.71 -4.09
N ASP A 149 -13.32 10.91 -5.03
CA ASP A 149 -13.59 11.59 -6.30
C ASP A 149 -13.48 10.65 -7.52
N ASN A 150 -13.22 9.37 -7.28
CA ASN A 150 -13.03 8.34 -8.30
C ASN A 150 -11.89 8.63 -9.30
N SER A 151 -11.05 9.62 -9.01
CA SER A 151 -9.95 10.02 -9.88
C SER A 151 -8.83 8.97 -9.88
N LYS A 152 -8.02 8.98 -10.93
CA LYS A 152 -6.90 8.06 -11.11
C LYS A 152 -5.64 8.84 -11.42
N SER A 153 -4.58 8.56 -10.68
CA SER A 153 -3.30 9.22 -10.88
C SER A 153 -2.12 8.25 -10.84
N VAL A 154 -1.05 8.60 -11.56
CA VAL A 154 0.19 7.84 -11.60
C VAL A 154 1.37 8.76 -11.36
N GLY A 155 2.37 8.27 -10.63
CA GLY A 155 3.60 9.01 -10.37
C GLY A 155 4.81 8.09 -10.25
N ASN A 156 5.92 8.51 -10.86
CA ASN A 156 7.23 7.90 -10.66
C ASN A 156 7.94 8.64 -9.54
N PHE A 157 7.90 8.08 -8.34
CA PHE A 157 8.47 8.69 -7.16
C PHE A 157 9.97 8.42 -7.07
N LYS A 158 10.72 9.42 -6.61
CA LYS A 158 12.16 9.36 -6.40
C LYS A 158 12.54 9.82 -5.01
N ILE A 159 13.30 9.00 -4.30
CA ILE A 159 13.85 9.31 -3.00
C ILE A 159 15.16 10.08 -3.19
N VAL A 160 15.20 11.32 -2.70
CA VAL A 160 16.32 12.25 -2.99
C VAL A 160 17.50 12.12 -2.04
N ASN A 161 17.32 11.42 -0.91
CA ASN A 161 18.35 11.16 0.10
C ASN A 161 18.47 9.66 0.42
N PRO A 162 18.86 8.81 -0.55
CA PRO A 162 18.89 7.36 -0.38
C PRO A 162 19.91 6.89 0.67
N GLY A 163 20.93 7.69 1.00
CA GLY A 163 21.89 7.37 2.07
C GLY A 163 21.21 7.10 3.42
N ASP A 164 20.19 7.90 3.76
CA ASP A 164 19.44 7.76 5.01
C ASP A 164 18.64 6.44 5.10
N LEU A 165 18.42 5.77 3.95
CA LEU A 165 17.74 4.48 3.89
C LEU A 165 18.68 3.29 4.13
N ILE A 166 19.89 3.36 3.59
CA ILE A 166 20.89 2.30 3.73
C ILE A 166 21.33 2.23 5.21
N ASP A 167 21.67 3.37 5.81
CA ASP A 167 22.05 3.46 7.22
C ASP A 167 20.94 3.00 8.18
N CYS A 168 19.68 3.07 7.73
CA CYS A 168 18.52 2.64 8.51
C CYS A 168 18.49 1.13 8.74
N LEU A 169 18.83 0.35 7.70
CA LEU A 169 18.58 -1.08 7.62
C LEU A 169 19.83 -1.94 7.84
N THR A 170 21.01 -1.29 7.90
CA THR A 170 22.28 -1.88 8.33
C THR A 170 22.49 -1.72 9.84
#